data_AF-A0A4Q5R510-F1
#
_entry.id   AF-A0A4Q5R510-F1
#
_cell.length_a   1.000
_cell.length_b   1.000
_cell.length_c   1.000
_cell.angle_alpha   90.00
_cell.angle_beta   90.00
_cell.angle_gamma   90.00
#
_symmetry.space_group_name_H-M   'P 1'
#
loop_
_entity.id
_entity.type
_entity.pdbx_description
1 polymer ?
#
loop_
_entity_poly.entity_id
_entity_poly.type
_entity_poly.pdbx_seq_one_letter_code
_entity_poly.pdbx_strand_id
1 'polypeptide(L)'
;MYPYIQNAQDYLAEKCLLMDSHNVQASKIAFLKIQSWKFSLKTPEVGIRYQQEAEEMVKQSFLSYVPNSFVLSEEGFHFSEIAN
;
A
#
# COMPACT_ATOMS: atom_id res chain seq x y z
N MET A 1 0.84 40.47 -17.25
CA MET A 1 -0.31 39.94 -16.49
C MET A 1 0.13 38.60 -15.94
N TYR A 2 0.48 38.54 -14.65
CA TYR A 2 0.93 37.29 -14.03
C TYR A 2 -0.19 36.25 -14.16
N PRO A 3 0.08 35.01 -14.59
CA PRO A 3 -0.93 33.97 -14.58
C PRO A 3 -1.36 33.81 -13.13
N TYR A 4 -2.67 33.84 -12.89
CA TYR A 4 -3.27 33.52 -11.59
C TYR A 4 -2.78 32.12 -11.19
N ILE A 5 -1.71 32.04 -10.41
CA ILE A 5 -1.35 30.81 -9.69
C ILE A 5 -2.46 30.67 -8.65
N GLN A 6 -3.49 29.89 -8.99
CA GLN A 6 -4.50 29.52 -8.01
C GLN A 6 -3.79 28.80 -6.86
N ASN A 7 -3.89 29.39 -5.68
CA ASN A 7 -3.33 28.78 -4.48
C ASN A 7 -4.14 27.51 -4.16
N ALA A 8 -3.58 26.34 -4.45
CA ALA A 8 -4.17 25.05 -4.15
C ALA A 8 -3.79 24.53 -2.75
N GLN A 9 -3.20 25.36 -1.88
CA GLN A 9 -2.73 24.91 -0.56
C GLN A 9 -3.81 24.27 0.28
N ASP A 10 -5.03 24.82 0.30
CA ASP A 10 -6.13 24.27 1.10
C ASP A 10 -6.54 22.87 0.58
N TYR A 11 -6.66 22.72 -0.74
CA TYR A 11 -6.96 21.44 -1.39
C TYR A 11 -5.84 20.41 -1.13
N LEU A 12 -4.58 20.82 -1.24
CA LEU A 12 -3.43 19.96 -0.97
C LEU A 12 -3.36 19.57 0.51
N ALA A 13 -3.65 20.49 1.42
CA ALA A 13 -3.67 20.24 2.85
C ALA A 13 -4.76 19.22 3.22
N GLU A 14 -5.96 19.36 2.67
CA GLU A 14 -7.06 18.41 2.85
C GLU A 14 -6.65 17.01 2.33
N LYS A 15 -6.08 16.95 1.12
CA LYS A 15 -5.62 15.68 0.53
C LYS A 15 -4.53 15.01 1.37
N CYS A 16 -3.58 15.79 1.89
CA CYS A 16 -2.54 15.29 2.79
C CYS A 16 -3.14 14.71 4.07
N LEU A 17 -4.08 15.42 4.71
CA LEU A 17 -4.75 14.94 5.93
C LEU A 17 -5.51 13.63 5.70
N LEU A 18 -6.20 13.50 4.55
CA LEU A 18 -6.87 12.27 4.18
C LEU A 18 -5.87 11.11 3.98
N MET A 19 -4.77 11.36 3.27
CA MET A 19 -3.70 10.38 3.08
C MET A 19 -3.09 9.94 4.41
N ASP A 20 -2.83 10.86 5.33
CA ASP A 20 -2.29 10.54 6.66
C ASP A 20 -3.25 9.68 7.47
N SER A 21 -4.55 10.00 7.44
CA SER A 21 -5.59 9.19 8.08
C SER A 21 -5.61 7.76 7.51
N HIS A 22 -5.56 7.63 6.18
CA HIS A 22 -5.48 6.33 5.51
C HIS A 22 -4.21 5.56 5.89
N ASN A 23 -3.05 6.22 5.96
CA ASN A 23 -1.78 5.61 6.35
C ASN A 23 -1.84 5.08 7.80
N VAL A 24 -2.43 5.85 8.72
CA VAL A 24 -2.60 5.42 10.11
C VAL A 24 -3.52 4.19 10.19
N GLN A 25 -4.63 4.20 9.46
CA GLN A 25 -5.55 3.06 9.43
C GLN A 25 -4.89 1.82 8.82
N ALA A 26 -4.22 1.97 7.68
CA ALA A 26 -3.49 0.89 7.01
C ALA A 26 -2.42 0.29 7.94
N SER A 27 -1.69 1.13 8.68
CA SER A 27 -0.67 0.70 9.65
C SER A 27 -1.27 -0.12 10.79
N LYS A 28 -2.44 0.27 11.31
CA LYS A 28 -3.14 -0.51 12.36
C LYS A 28 -3.60 -1.87 11.84
N ILE A 29 -4.13 -1.93 10.62
CA ILE A 29 -4.54 -3.18 9.98
C ILE A 29 -3.32 -4.09 9.76
N ALA A 30 -2.25 -3.53 9.21
CA ALA A 30 -0.97 -4.23 9.02
C ALA A 30 -0.46 -4.84 10.34
N PHE A 31 -0.50 -4.07 11.43
CA PHE A 31 -0.13 -4.58 12.75
C PHE A 31 -1.01 -5.75 13.20
N LEU A 32 -2.33 -5.66 13.04
CA LEU A 32 -3.27 -6.74 13.41
C LEU A 32 -3.01 -8.02 12.61
N LYS A 33 -2.74 -7.90 11.31
CA LYS A 33 -2.39 -9.05 10.45
C LYS A 33 -1.13 -9.76 10.94
N ILE A 34 -0.09 -9.01 11.28
CA ILE A 34 1.15 -9.55 11.86
C ILE A 34 0.88 -10.25 13.19
N GLN A 35 0.05 -9.67 14.06
CA GLN A 35 -0.28 -10.28 15.35
C GLN A 35 -1.08 -11.58 15.17
N SER A 36 -2.04 -11.61 14.25
CA SER A 36 -2.82 -12.80 13.92
C SER A 36 -1.91 -13.94 13.41
N TRP A 37 -0.95 -13.63 12.54
CA TRP A 37 0.04 -14.60 12.09
C TRP A 37 0.97 -15.07 13.21
N LYS A 38 1.46 -14.17 14.08
CA LYS A 38 2.25 -14.57 15.24
C LYS A 38 1.47 -15.46 16.20
N PHE A 39 0.18 -15.19 16.37
CA PHE A 39 -0.72 -16.01 17.18
C PHE A 39 -0.89 -17.40 16.57
N SER A 40 -1.11 -17.48 15.25
CA SER A 40 -1.27 -18.77 14.55
C SER A 40 -0.03 -19.65 14.68
N LEU A 41 1.18 -19.06 14.68
CA LEU A 41 2.45 -19.78 14.87
C LEU A 41 2.64 -20.29 16.30
N LYS A 42 2.16 -19.56 17.31
CA LYS A 42 2.34 -19.91 18.74
C LYS A 42 1.30 -20.91 19.23
N THR A 43 0.15 -21.00 18.57
CA THR A 43 -0.98 -21.82 18.99
C THR A 43 -1.24 -22.89 17.93
N PRO A 44 -0.67 -24.09 18.01
CA PRO A 44 -0.89 -25.15 17.00
C PRO A 44 -2.36 -25.63 16.95
N GLU A 45 -3.12 -25.36 18.01
CA GLU A 45 -4.51 -25.80 18.20
C GLU A 45 -5.52 -25.09 17.29
N VAL A 46 -5.19 -23.92 16.73
CA VAL A 46 -6.09 -23.19 15.80
C VAL A 46 -6.24 -23.87 14.43
N GLY A 47 -5.44 -24.92 14.18
CA GLY A 47 -5.54 -25.74 12.98
C GLY A 47 -4.80 -25.15 11.77
N ILE A 48 -4.43 -26.04 10.86
CA ILE A 48 -3.56 -25.75 9.70
C ILE A 48 -4.19 -24.70 8.76
N ARG A 49 -5.52 -24.73 8.60
CA ARG A 49 -6.25 -23.77 7.74
C ARG A 49 -6.06 -22.32 8.21
N TYR A 50 -6.23 -22.07 9.51
CA TYR A 50 -6.07 -20.72 10.07
C TYR A 50 -4.63 -20.23 9.92
N GLN A 51 -3.65 -21.12 10.09
CA GLN A 51 -2.24 -20.78 9.88
C GLN A 51 -1.95 -20.39 8.43
N GLN A 52 -2.48 -21.14 7.46
CA GLN A 52 -2.32 -20.84 6.04
C GLN A 52 -2.97 -19.50 5.66
N GLU A 53 -4.19 -19.24 6.12
CA GLU A 53 -4.89 -17.97 5.86
C GLU A 53 -4.14 -16.78 6.46
N ALA A 54 -3.65 -16.90 7.70
CA ALA A 54 -2.89 -15.85 8.34
C ALA A 54 -1.55 -15.57 7.63
N GLU A 55 -0.88 -16.62 7.15
CA GLU A 55 0.36 -16.49 6.37
C GLU A 55 0.10 -15.83 5.01
N GLU A 56 -0.94 -16.26 4.29
CA GLU A 56 -1.32 -15.69 3.00
C GLU A 56 -1.71 -14.21 3.13
N MET A 57 -2.43 -13.86 4.19
CA MET A 57 -2.81 -12.49 4.48
C MET A 57 -1.59 -11.56 4.67
N VAL A 58 -0.54 -12.04 5.34
CA VAL A 58 0.72 -11.31 5.49
C VAL A 58 1.45 -11.21 4.15
N LYS A 59 1.54 -12.31 3.40
CA LYS A 59 2.18 -12.33 2.06
C LYS A 59 1.55 -11.32 1.10
N GLN A 60 0.22 -11.32 0.98
CA GLN A 60 -0.48 -10.37 0.11
C GLN A 60 -0.30 -8.91 0.55
N SER A 61 -0.25 -8.66 1.87
CA SER A 61 -0.19 -7.29 2.39
C SER A 61 1.21 -6.66 2.35
N PHE A 62 2.27 -7.47 2.49
CA PHE A 62 3.64 -6.95 2.63
C PHE A 62 4.60 -7.37 1.52
N LEU A 63 4.27 -8.43 0.76
CA LEU A 63 5.14 -9.00 -0.27
C LEU A 63 4.52 -8.91 -1.68
N SER A 64 3.47 -8.11 -1.86
CA SER A 64 2.98 -7.69 -3.17
C SER A 64 3.90 -6.61 -3.76
N TYR A 65 5.10 -7.02 -4.15
CA TYR A 65 6.03 -6.13 -4.83
C TYR A 65 5.45 -5.72 -6.19
N VAL A 66 5.19 -4.43 -6.35
CA VAL A 66 4.93 -3.85 -7.67
C VAL A 66 6.28 -3.74 -8.38
N PRO A 67 6.48 -4.37 -9.54
CA PRO A 67 7.72 -4.22 -10.28
C PRO A 67 7.98 -2.75 -10.61
N ASN A 68 9.23 -2.29 -10.42
CA ASN A 68 9.60 -0.91 -10.75
C ASN A 68 9.24 -0.55 -12.20
N SER A 69 9.31 -1.52 -13.10
CA SER A 69 8.92 -1.35 -14.51
C SER A 69 7.45 -0.99 -14.70
N PHE A 70 6.55 -1.51 -13.85
CA PHE A 70 5.12 -1.20 -13.89
C PHE A 70 4.87 0.23 -13.42
N VAL A 71 5.53 0.67 -12.34
CA VAL A 71 5.42 2.05 -11.85
C VAL A 71 5.95 3.03 -12.90
N LEU A 72 7.12 2.74 -13.49
CA LEU A 72 7.73 3.60 -14.50
C LEU A 72 6.88 3.69 -15.77
N SER A 73 6.23 2.61 -16.20
CA SER A 73 5.33 2.66 -17.36
C SER A 73 4.08 3.50 -17.13
N GLU A 74 3.49 3.49 -15.93
CA GLU A 74 2.32 4.33 -15.60
C GLU A 74 2.67 5.82 -15.59
N GLU A 75 3.90 6.17 -15.21
CA GLU A 75 4.42 7.54 -15.23
C GLU A 75 4.88 8.00 -16.63
N GLY A 76 4.70 7.16 -17.67
CA GLY A 76 5.07 7.47 -19.05
C GLY A 76 6.54 7.24 -19.41
N PHE A 77 7.31 6.58 -18.54
CA PHE A 77 8.67 6.14 -18.84
C PHE A 77 8.64 4.74 -19.47
N HIS A 78 8.86 4.69 -20.77
CA HIS A 78 8.96 3.44 -21.52
C HIS A 78 10.43 3.06 -21.73
N PHE A 79 10.78 1.80 -21.47
CA PHE A 79 12.14 1.27 -21.66
C PHE A 79 12.55 1.16 -23.14
N SER A 80 11.64 1.46 -24.06
CA SER A 80 11.83 1.51 -25.50
C SER A 80 11.13 2.73 -26.07
N GLU A 81 11.69 3.33 -27.11
CA GLU A 81 11.01 4.39 -27.87
C GLU A 81 9.66 3.87 -28.38
N ILE A 82 8.59 4.58 -28.02
CA ILE A 82 7.31 4.43 -28.71
C ILE A 82 7.50 5.15 -30.04
N ALA A 83 7.82 4.39 -31.09
CA ALA A 83 7.77 4.90 -32.44
C ALA A 83 6.31 5.27 -32.76
N ASN A 84 6.06 6.57 -32.95
CA ASN A 84 4.86 7.10 -33.57
C ASN A 84 5.13 7.41 -35.04
#